data_AF-A0A6G3RW95-F1
#
_entry.id   AF-A0A6G3RW95-F1
#
_cell.length_a   1.000
_cell.length_b   1.000
_cell.length_c   1.000
_cell.angle_alpha   90.00
_cell.angle_beta   90.00
_cell.angle_gamma   90.00
#
_symmetry.space_group_name_H-M   'P 1'
#
loop_
_entity.id
_entity.type
_entity.pdbx_description
1 polymer ?
#
loop_
_entity_poly.entity_id
_entity_poly.type
_entity_poly.pdbx_seq_one_letter_code
_entity_poly.pdbx_strand_id
1 'polypeptide(L)'
;TAPGTAVLSHKAADELGVGAGDTLALGGTTLRVTAVSGDASYSHTPVVWTDLGDWQSLAPRAGDSGEQATVVALATTSGYDAAAADRAADTSTTTVQGALEAIGSYQAENGSLQLMRGFLFVISALVIGAFFTVWTIQRSADIAVLKALGSSTSYLLRDALGQAVVLLVGGAALGTALATLIGAFVPDGVPFVLEPLTSVGPAAVMIVLGVVGAALSVRRITAVDPLTALGSAR
;
A
#
# COMPACT_ATOMS: atom_id res chain seq x y z
N THR A 1 19.43 -5.62 -25.55
CA THR A 1 18.99 -5.33 -26.93
C THR A 1 20.22 -5.35 -27.83
N ALA A 2 20.07 -5.43 -29.15
CA ALA A 2 21.21 -5.34 -30.07
C ALA A 2 21.57 -3.87 -30.35
N PRO A 3 22.81 -3.55 -30.77
CA PRO A 3 23.17 -2.21 -31.20
C PRO A 3 22.24 -1.67 -32.30
N GLY A 4 21.88 -0.39 -32.23
CA GLY A 4 20.94 0.28 -33.13
C GLY A 4 19.47 -0.08 -32.92
N THR A 5 19.13 -0.79 -31.83
CA THR A 5 17.76 -1.26 -31.57
C THR A 5 17.21 -0.78 -30.23
N ALA A 6 15.92 -0.49 -30.21
CA ALA A 6 15.17 -0.10 -29.02
C ALA A 6 14.03 -1.07 -28.71
N VAL A 7 13.71 -1.18 -27.42
CA VAL A 7 12.46 -1.77 -26.91
C VAL A 7 11.75 -0.72 -26.08
N LEU A 8 10.50 -0.43 -26.42
CA LEU A 8 9.69 0.60 -25.74
C LEU A 8 8.80 -0.04 -24.67
N SER A 9 8.59 0.63 -23.54
CA SER A 9 7.43 0.30 -22.70
C SER A 9 6.13 0.63 -23.41
N HIS A 10 5.00 0.02 -23.01
CA HIS A 10 3.70 0.32 -23.62
C HIS A 10 3.38 1.82 -23.60
N LYS A 11 3.58 2.47 -22.44
CA LYS A 11 3.40 3.92 -22.29
C LYS A 11 4.27 4.74 -23.26
N ALA A 12 5.54 4.35 -23.48
CA ALA A 12 6.40 5.03 -24.45
C ALA A 12 5.87 4.87 -25.88
N ALA A 13 5.45 3.66 -26.26
CA ALA A 13 4.90 3.39 -27.58
C ALA A 13 3.62 4.20 -27.86
N ASP A 14 2.72 4.26 -26.87
CA ASP A 14 1.47 4.99 -26.94
C ASP A 14 1.68 6.51 -27.04
N GLU A 15 2.53 7.08 -26.18
CA GLU A 15 2.79 8.53 -26.16
C GLU A 15 3.56 9.00 -27.41
N LEU A 16 4.46 8.17 -27.94
CA LEU A 16 5.24 8.51 -29.14
C LEU A 16 4.53 8.15 -30.44
N GLY A 17 3.50 7.29 -30.40
CA GLY A 17 2.83 6.76 -31.57
C GLY A 17 3.73 5.87 -32.43
N VAL A 18 4.64 5.12 -31.79
CA VAL A 18 5.66 4.30 -32.45
C VAL A 18 5.52 2.84 -32.03
N GLY A 19 5.42 1.93 -33.00
CA GLY A 19 5.25 0.49 -32.79
C GLY A 19 6.49 -0.33 -33.13
N ALA A 20 6.38 -1.65 -32.95
CA ALA A 20 7.42 -2.59 -33.38
C ALA A 20 7.58 -2.55 -34.92
N GLY A 21 8.82 -2.38 -35.38
CA GLY A 21 9.16 -2.22 -36.79
C GLY A 21 9.50 -0.79 -37.19
N ASP A 22 9.03 0.20 -36.44
CA ASP A 22 9.25 1.62 -36.70
C ASP A 22 10.64 2.09 -36.27
N THR A 23 10.95 3.36 -36.58
CA THR A 23 12.19 4.03 -36.16
C THR A 23 11.89 5.14 -35.17
N LEU A 24 12.71 5.22 -34.13
CA LEU A 24 12.65 6.24 -33.09
C LEU A 24 13.92 7.11 -33.14
N ALA A 25 13.76 8.43 -33.20
CA ALA A 25 14.86 9.37 -33.07
C ALA A 25 15.05 9.77 -31.59
N LEU A 26 16.20 9.45 -31.02
CA LEU A 26 16.59 9.78 -29.65
C LEU A 26 17.95 10.46 -29.65
N GLY A 27 18.06 11.65 -29.06
CA GLY A 27 19.36 12.34 -28.87
C GLY A 27 20.21 12.51 -30.14
N GLY A 28 19.58 12.63 -31.32
CA GLY A 28 20.27 12.74 -32.62
C GLY A 28 20.66 11.40 -33.27
N THR A 29 20.35 10.26 -32.63
CA THR A 29 20.54 8.91 -33.18
C THR A 29 19.20 8.30 -33.55
N THR A 30 19.16 7.50 -34.62
CA THR A 30 17.97 6.74 -35.03
C THR A 30 18.10 5.29 -34.58
N LEU A 31 17.14 4.80 -33.81
CA LEU A 31 17.06 3.43 -33.34
C LEU A 31 15.86 2.73 -33.98
N ARG A 32 16.00 1.45 -34.31
CA ARG A 32 14.88 0.62 -34.78
C ARG A 32 14.15 0.00 -33.61
N VAL A 33 12.83 0.21 -33.53
CA VAL A 33 12.00 -0.41 -32.50
C VAL A 33 11.79 -1.88 -32.85
N THR A 34 12.34 -2.76 -32.03
CA THR A 34 12.26 -4.22 -32.25
C THR A 34 11.08 -4.85 -31.54
N ALA A 35 10.65 -4.27 -30.43
CA ALA A 35 9.49 -4.70 -29.68
C ALA A 35 8.92 -3.55 -28.84
N VAL A 36 7.64 -3.68 -28.49
CA VAL A 36 7.01 -2.95 -27.38
C VAL A 36 6.75 -3.99 -26.30
N SER A 37 7.25 -3.77 -25.09
CA SER A 37 7.15 -4.74 -24.02
C SER A 37 7.25 -4.10 -22.64
N GLY A 38 6.37 -4.58 -21.75
CA GLY A 38 6.37 -4.23 -20.33
C GLY A 38 5.91 -2.80 -20.03
N ASP A 39 5.70 -2.55 -18.74
CA ASP A 39 5.15 -1.29 -18.21
C ASP A 39 6.20 -0.53 -17.41
N ALA A 40 7.47 -0.73 -17.76
CA ALA A 40 8.59 -0.09 -17.07
C ALA A 40 8.48 1.44 -17.15
N SER A 41 8.61 2.07 -16.00
CA SER A 41 8.67 3.53 -15.84
C SER A 41 9.75 3.89 -14.83
N TYR A 42 10.33 5.08 -15.00
CA TYR A 42 11.24 5.68 -14.03
C TYR A 42 10.68 7.03 -13.60
N SER A 43 10.28 7.15 -12.33
CA SER A 43 9.59 8.34 -11.81
C SER A 43 8.41 8.79 -12.69
N HIS A 44 7.54 7.84 -13.07
CA HIS A 44 6.37 8.04 -13.94
C HIS A 44 6.66 8.40 -15.40
N THR A 45 7.93 8.54 -15.78
CA THR A 45 8.37 8.71 -17.17
C THR A 45 8.50 7.35 -17.83
N PRO A 46 7.99 7.14 -19.06
CA PRO A 46 8.16 5.87 -19.75
C PRO A 46 9.64 5.59 -20.05
N VAL A 47 10.00 4.30 -20.08
CA VAL A 47 11.37 3.84 -20.28
C VAL A 47 11.55 3.31 -21.70
N VAL A 48 12.71 3.64 -22.29
CA VAL A 48 13.19 3.05 -23.52
C VAL A 48 14.45 2.25 -23.21
N TRP A 49 14.45 0.97 -23.59
CA TRP A 49 15.60 0.08 -23.47
C TRP A 49 16.38 0.08 -24.76
N THR A 50 17.70 0.29 -24.70
CA THR A 50 18.61 0.21 -25.85
C THR A 50 19.91 -0.48 -25.43
N ASP A 51 20.79 -0.76 -26.39
CA ASP A 51 22.11 -1.32 -26.08
C ASP A 51 22.93 -0.35 -25.22
N LEU A 52 23.80 -0.89 -24.34
CA LEU A 52 24.60 -0.07 -23.43
C LEU A 52 25.51 0.91 -24.20
N GLY A 53 26.07 0.50 -25.33
CA GLY A 53 26.91 1.37 -26.15
C GLY A 53 26.11 2.52 -26.77
N ASP A 54 24.91 2.25 -27.26
CA ASP A 54 24.00 3.29 -27.77
C ASP A 54 23.58 4.24 -26.64
N TRP A 55 23.22 3.71 -25.46
CA TRP A 55 22.86 4.52 -24.30
C TRP A 55 24.02 5.44 -23.87
N GLN A 56 25.26 4.93 -23.82
CA GLN A 56 26.46 5.72 -23.50
C GLN A 56 26.74 6.82 -24.54
N SER A 57 26.35 6.61 -25.79
CA SER A 57 26.45 7.63 -26.83
C SER A 57 25.39 8.73 -26.71
N LEU A 58 24.22 8.39 -26.14
CA LEU A 58 23.06 9.27 -25.95
C LEU A 58 23.09 10.04 -24.63
N ALA A 59 23.63 9.43 -23.57
CA ALA A 59 23.75 10.04 -22.27
C ALA A 59 24.72 11.23 -22.33
N PRO A 60 24.47 12.34 -21.60
CA PRO A 60 25.46 13.40 -21.46
C PRO A 60 26.75 12.75 -20.97
N ARG A 61 27.87 12.94 -21.69
CA ARG A 61 29.20 12.49 -21.26
C ARG A 61 29.52 13.14 -19.91
N ALA A 62 29.10 12.51 -18.81
CA ALA A 62 29.69 12.76 -17.50
C ALA A 62 31.17 12.47 -17.69
N GLY A 63 32.00 13.51 -17.51
CA GLY A 63 33.34 13.59 -18.07
C GLY A 63 34.19 12.32 -17.92
N ASP A 64 34.81 11.93 -19.04
CA ASP A 64 36.07 11.20 -19.20
C ASP A 64 36.52 10.22 -18.10
N SER A 65 35.61 9.40 -17.58
CA SER A 65 35.93 8.28 -16.70
C SER A 65 35.06 7.08 -17.05
N GLY A 66 35.75 5.97 -17.35
CA GLY A 66 35.19 4.75 -17.94
C GLY A 66 34.11 4.08 -17.11
N GLU A 67 33.31 3.28 -17.83
CA GLU A 67 32.32 2.31 -17.34
C GLU A 67 31.27 2.84 -16.35
N GLN A 68 30.18 3.35 -16.91
CA GLN A 68 28.99 3.79 -16.18
C GLN A 68 27.91 2.70 -16.20
N ALA A 69 28.14 1.60 -15.46
CA ALA A 69 27.05 0.72 -15.06
C ALA A 69 26.70 1.07 -13.60
N THR A 70 25.63 1.85 -13.40
CA THR A 70 25.26 2.31 -12.04
C THR A 70 24.72 1.17 -11.17
N VAL A 71 24.16 0.11 -11.79
CA VAL A 71 23.57 -1.04 -11.08
C VAL A 71 23.71 -2.32 -11.92
N VAL A 72 24.04 -3.43 -11.27
CA VAL A 72 24.05 -4.78 -11.87
C VAL A 72 23.09 -5.68 -11.08
N ALA A 73 22.21 -6.39 -11.78
CA ALA A 73 21.35 -7.40 -11.16
C ALA A 73 22.14 -8.69 -10.92
N LEU A 74 22.14 -9.18 -9.68
CA LEU A 74 22.87 -10.37 -9.26
C LEU A 74 21.92 -11.55 -9.04
N ALA A 75 22.21 -12.69 -9.65
CA ALA A 75 21.60 -13.97 -9.30
C ALA A 75 22.50 -14.70 -8.31
N THR A 76 22.08 -14.81 -7.06
CA THR A 76 22.90 -15.33 -5.96
C THR A 76 22.50 -16.74 -5.57
N THR A 77 23.40 -17.46 -4.90
CA THR A 77 23.15 -18.79 -4.33
C THR A 77 23.20 -18.72 -2.80
N SER A 78 22.75 -19.77 -2.09
CA SER A 78 22.65 -19.80 -0.63
C SER A 78 23.98 -19.60 0.12
N GLY A 79 25.12 -19.67 -0.56
CA GLY A 79 26.46 -19.41 -0.01
C GLY A 79 27.09 -18.10 -0.47
N TYR A 80 26.34 -17.22 -1.15
CA TYR A 80 26.86 -15.93 -1.60
C TYR A 80 27.13 -15.00 -0.42
N ASP A 81 28.39 -14.58 -0.28
CA ASP A 81 28.81 -13.56 0.69
C ASP A 81 28.90 -12.20 -0.02
N ALA A 82 27.82 -11.43 0.12
CA ALA A 82 27.73 -10.08 -0.44
C ALA A 82 28.86 -9.17 0.09
N ALA A 83 29.21 -9.27 1.39
CA ALA A 83 30.20 -8.39 1.99
C ALA A 83 31.63 -8.71 1.52
N ALA A 84 31.92 -9.97 1.16
CA ALA A 84 33.18 -10.33 0.52
C ALA A 84 33.26 -9.81 -0.92
N ALA A 85 32.18 -9.96 -1.70
CA ALA A 85 32.10 -9.47 -3.07
C ALA A 85 32.20 -7.93 -3.14
N ASP A 86 31.46 -7.24 -2.28
CA ASP A 86 31.43 -5.78 -2.16
C ASP A 86 32.83 -5.23 -1.87
N ARG A 87 33.58 -5.83 -0.93
CA ARG A 87 34.97 -5.44 -0.62
C ARG A 87 35.94 -5.71 -1.76
N ALA A 88 35.73 -6.78 -2.52
CA ALA A 88 36.63 -7.15 -3.62
C ALA A 88 36.44 -6.25 -4.84
N ALA A 89 35.21 -5.78 -5.09
CA ALA A 89 34.85 -4.97 -6.25
C ALA A 89 34.68 -3.48 -5.94
N ASP A 90 34.83 -3.05 -4.69
CA ASP A 90 34.49 -1.69 -4.22
C ASP A 90 33.05 -1.29 -4.59
N THR A 91 32.11 -2.19 -4.29
CA THR A 91 30.68 -2.05 -4.61
C THR A 91 29.82 -2.16 -3.37
N SER A 92 28.53 -1.85 -3.51
CA SER A 92 27.52 -2.03 -2.48
C SER A 92 26.38 -2.87 -3.03
N THR A 93 26.16 -4.05 -2.45
CA THR A 93 25.05 -4.92 -2.81
C THR A 93 23.85 -4.63 -1.90
N THR A 94 22.67 -4.48 -2.51
CA THR A 94 21.41 -4.32 -1.77
C THR A 94 20.34 -5.26 -2.31
N THR A 95 19.28 -5.46 -1.52
CA THR A 95 18.11 -6.22 -1.97
C THR A 95 17.32 -5.40 -3.00
N VAL A 96 16.41 -6.05 -3.73
CA VAL A 96 15.49 -5.35 -4.65
C VAL A 96 14.70 -4.27 -3.92
N GLN A 97 14.23 -4.54 -2.70
CA GLN A 97 13.52 -3.54 -1.90
C GLN A 97 14.44 -2.37 -1.53
N GLY A 98 15.68 -2.64 -1.10
CA GLY A 98 16.64 -1.58 -0.79
C GLY A 98 17.02 -0.73 -2.01
N ALA A 99 17.06 -1.33 -3.21
CA ALA A 99 17.28 -0.60 -4.45
C ALA A 99 16.10 0.35 -4.77
N LEU A 100 14.85 -0.10 -4.58
CA LEU A 100 13.67 0.76 -4.74
C LEU A 100 13.67 1.91 -3.72
N GLU A 101 14.01 1.60 -2.47
CA GLU A 101 14.12 2.58 -1.38
C GLU A 101 15.26 3.61 -1.58
N ALA A 102 16.25 3.31 -2.44
CA ALA A 102 17.28 4.28 -2.81
C ALA A 102 16.77 5.32 -3.83
N ILE A 103 15.64 5.07 -4.50
CA ILE A 103 15.02 6.03 -5.42
C ILE A 103 14.30 7.10 -4.60
N GLY A 104 14.80 8.33 -4.62
CA GLY A 104 14.27 9.43 -3.80
C GLY A 104 12.78 9.71 -4.03
N SER A 105 12.30 9.60 -5.28
CA SER A 105 10.88 9.75 -5.62
C SER A 105 10.01 8.63 -5.03
N TYR A 106 10.50 7.38 -5.04
CA TYR A 106 9.81 6.25 -4.44
C TYR A 106 9.61 6.44 -2.94
N GLN A 107 10.65 6.85 -2.22
CA GLN A 107 10.55 7.08 -0.76
C GLN A 107 9.62 8.23 -0.41
N ALA A 108 9.73 9.36 -1.12
CA ALA A 108 8.87 10.52 -0.86
C ALA A 108 7.40 10.21 -1.12
N GLU A 109 7.09 9.54 -2.24
CA GLU A 109 5.73 9.15 -2.60
C GLU A 109 5.16 8.13 -1.60
N ASN A 110 5.90 7.05 -1.32
CA ASN A 110 5.46 6.03 -0.37
C ASN A 110 5.33 6.58 1.05
N GLY A 111 6.22 7.48 1.49
CA GLY A 111 6.12 8.13 2.79
C GLY A 111 4.83 8.93 2.95
N SER A 112 4.46 9.73 1.94
CA SER A 112 3.20 10.47 1.92
C SER A 112 1.97 9.55 1.93
N LEU A 113 1.98 8.49 1.10
CA LEU A 113 0.90 7.49 1.05
C LEU A 113 0.73 6.76 2.39
N GLN A 114 1.83 6.40 3.04
CA GLN A 114 1.80 5.76 4.36
C GLN A 114 1.22 6.69 5.42
N LEU A 115 1.59 7.98 5.41
CA LEU A 115 1.00 8.97 6.33
C LEU A 115 -0.51 9.12 6.11
N MET A 116 -0.96 9.25 4.87
CA MET A 116 -2.39 9.32 4.56
C MET A 116 -3.14 8.07 5.04
N ARG A 117 -2.62 6.86 4.75
CA ARG A 117 -3.20 5.60 5.24
C ARG A 117 -3.24 5.55 6.77
N GLY A 118 -2.16 5.95 7.43
CA GLY A 118 -2.08 6.03 8.89
C GLY A 118 -3.15 6.94 9.48
N PHE A 119 -3.32 8.14 8.94
CA PHE A 119 -4.38 9.06 9.36
C PHE A 119 -5.77 8.48 9.13
N LEU A 120 -6.01 7.82 7.98
CA LEU A 120 -7.28 7.17 7.71
C LEU A 120 -7.59 6.08 8.74
N PHE A 121 -6.61 5.28 9.14
CA PHE A 121 -6.80 4.28 10.20
C PHE A 121 -7.08 4.91 11.56
N VAL A 122 -6.35 5.96 11.93
CA VAL A 122 -6.56 6.69 13.20
C VAL A 122 -7.95 7.31 13.25
N ILE A 123 -8.33 8.07 12.23
CA ILE A 123 -9.66 8.71 12.15
C ILE A 123 -10.75 7.64 12.16
N SER A 124 -10.58 6.55 11.40
CA SER A 124 -11.55 5.46 11.39
C SER A 124 -11.72 4.82 12.76
N ALA A 125 -10.62 4.55 13.48
CA ALA A 125 -10.66 4.01 14.83
C ALA A 125 -11.41 4.95 15.79
N LEU A 126 -11.17 6.26 15.70
CA LEU A 126 -11.86 7.28 16.49
C LEU A 126 -13.35 7.33 16.17
N VAL A 127 -13.73 7.31 14.89
CA VAL A 127 -15.14 7.31 14.45
C VAL A 127 -15.86 6.05 14.93
N ILE A 128 -15.25 4.88 14.77
CA ILE A 128 -15.81 3.61 15.25
C ILE A 128 -15.97 3.62 16.77
N GLY A 129 -14.95 4.07 17.50
CA GLY A 129 -15.03 4.20 18.96
C GLY A 129 -16.11 5.18 19.42
N ALA A 130 -16.23 6.33 18.76
CA ALA A 130 -17.29 7.30 19.04
C ALA A 130 -18.69 6.71 18.77
N PHE A 131 -18.85 5.99 17.64
CA PHE A 131 -20.09 5.30 17.31
C PHE A 131 -20.49 4.29 18.39
N PHE A 132 -19.58 3.40 18.79
CA PHE A 132 -19.86 2.43 19.85
C PHE A 132 -20.09 3.09 21.21
N THR A 133 -19.47 4.24 21.47
CA THR A 133 -19.76 5.04 22.67
C THR A 133 -21.20 5.51 22.68
N VAL A 134 -21.66 6.17 21.61
CA VAL A 134 -23.05 6.65 21.48
C VAL A 134 -24.03 5.48 21.54
N TRP A 135 -23.74 4.40 20.80
CA TRP A 135 -24.55 3.18 20.80
C TRP A 135 -24.71 2.58 22.20
N THR A 136 -23.61 2.48 22.95
CA THR A 136 -23.63 1.92 24.31
C THR A 136 -24.41 2.82 25.27
N ILE A 137 -24.30 4.15 25.13
CA ILE A 137 -25.09 5.10 25.94
C ILE A 137 -26.59 4.93 25.65
N GLN A 138 -26.98 4.81 24.38
CA GLN A 138 -28.38 4.63 23.98
C GLN A 138 -28.98 3.31 24.52
N ARG A 139 -28.19 2.24 24.67
CA ARG A 139 -28.62 0.96 25.28
C ARG A 139 -28.41 0.85 26.79
N SER A 140 -27.98 1.92 27.46
CA SER A 140 -27.66 1.88 28.89
C SER A 140 -28.84 1.48 29.78
N ALA A 141 -30.06 1.92 29.45
CA ALA A 141 -31.28 1.55 30.18
C ALA A 141 -31.55 0.03 30.09
N ASP A 142 -31.46 -0.54 28.89
CA ASP A 142 -31.64 -1.98 28.67
C ASP A 142 -30.58 -2.80 29.43
N ILE A 143 -29.32 -2.33 29.41
CA ILE A 143 -28.21 -2.94 30.15
C ILE A 143 -28.46 -2.88 31.67
N ALA A 144 -29.00 -1.77 32.18
CA ALA A 144 -29.32 -1.63 33.60
C ALA A 144 -30.43 -2.61 34.04
N VAL A 145 -31.46 -2.80 33.22
CA VAL A 145 -32.52 -3.80 33.47
C VAL A 145 -31.93 -5.22 33.49
N LEU A 146 -31.10 -5.58 32.50
CA LEU A 146 -30.45 -6.90 32.48
C LEU A 146 -29.53 -7.13 33.68
N LYS A 147 -28.81 -6.10 34.13
CA LYS A 147 -27.96 -6.16 35.33
C LYS A 147 -28.81 -6.32 36.60
N ALA A 148 -29.96 -5.65 36.69
CA ALA A 148 -30.91 -5.81 37.79
C ALA A 148 -31.55 -7.21 37.84
N LEU A 149 -31.72 -7.86 36.69
CA LEU A 149 -32.15 -9.25 36.57
C LEU A 149 -31.02 -10.28 36.86
N GLY A 150 -29.82 -9.82 37.25
CA GLY A 150 -28.71 -10.67 37.66
C GLY A 150 -27.71 -11.03 36.56
N SER A 151 -27.78 -10.38 35.38
CA SER A 151 -26.80 -10.61 34.32
C SER A 151 -25.40 -10.14 34.72
N SER A 152 -24.39 -10.97 34.45
CA SER A 152 -23.01 -10.63 34.75
C SER A 152 -22.46 -9.57 33.79
N THR A 153 -21.58 -8.69 34.27
CA THR A 153 -20.91 -7.70 33.42
C THR A 153 -20.09 -8.33 32.30
N SER A 154 -19.53 -9.53 32.52
CA SER A 154 -18.80 -10.27 31.48
C SER A 154 -19.72 -10.74 30.35
N TYR A 155 -20.94 -11.17 30.67
CA TYR A 155 -21.93 -11.54 29.66
C TYR A 155 -22.30 -10.33 28.79
N LEU A 156 -22.62 -9.20 29.42
CA LEU A 156 -22.98 -7.96 28.72
C LEU A 156 -21.85 -7.45 27.82
N LEU A 157 -20.60 -7.54 28.29
CA LEU A 157 -19.42 -7.17 27.50
C LEU A 157 -19.22 -8.09 26.28
N ARG A 158 -19.41 -9.41 26.45
CA ARG A 158 -19.30 -10.37 25.34
C ARG A 158 -20.40 -10.20 24.31
N ASP A 159 -21.64 -9.93 24.73
CA ASP A 159 -22.75 -9.66 23.82
C ASP A 159 -22.49 -8.39 22.98
N ALA A 160 -22.13 -7.29 23.65
CA ALA A 160 -21.83 -6.03 22.97
C ALA A 160 -20.64 -6.15 22.01
N LEU A 161 -19.56 -6.83 22.42
CA LEU A 161 -18.40 -7.08 21.57
C LEU A 161 -18.73 -8.02 20.40
N GLY A 162 -19.55 -9.05 20.61
CA GLY A 162 -20.00 -9.95 19.55
C GLY A 162 -20.78 -9.19 18.46
N GLN A 163 -21.73 -8.34 18.87
CA GLN A 163 -22.46 -7.47 17.96
C GLN A 163 -21.52 -6.50 17.24
N ALA A 164 -20.56 -5.91 17.95
CA ALA A 164 -19.56 -5.03 17.35
C ALA A 164 -18.73 -5.74 16.28
N VAL A 165 -18.24 -6.95 16.56
CA VAL A 165 -17.48 -7.76 15.60
C VAL A 165 -18.32 -8.07 14.36
N VAL A 166 -19.59 -8.47 14.52
CA VAL A 166 -20.48 -8.75 13.38
C VAL A 166 -20.66 -7.51 12.50
N LEU A 167 -20.92 -6.35 13.12
CA LEU A 167 -21.05 -5.09 12.39
C LEU A 167 -19.76 -4.67 11.69
N LEU A 168 -18.61 -4.83 12.35
CA LEU A 168 -17.30 -4.50 11.79
C LEU A 168 -16.93 -5.42 10.63
N VAL A 169 -17.14 -6.73 10.77
CA VAL A 169 -16.90 -7.70 9.70
C VAL A 169 -17.82 -7.44 8.52
N GLY A 170 -19.12 -7.22 8.76
CA GLY A 170 -20.09 -6.92 7.71
C GLY A 170 -19.76 -5.60 6.98
N GLY A 171 -19.46 -4.55 7.75
CA GLY A 171 -19.06 -3.25 7.20
C GLY A 171 -17.75 -3.32 6.42
N ALA A 172 -16.74 -4.04 6.93
CA ALA A 172 -15.48 -4.25 6.24
C ALA A 172 -15.66 -5.05 4.96
N ALA A 173 -16.45 -6.13 4.99
CA ALA A 173 -16.75 -6.93 3.80
C ALA A 173 -17.47 -6.11 2.72
N LEU A 174 -18.47 -5.31 3.11
CA LEU A 174 -19.17 -4.41 2.19
C LEU A 174 -18.25 -3.32 1.64
N GLY A 175 -17.41 -2.71 2.49
CA GLY A 175 -16.44 -1.70 2.09
C GLY A 175 -15.40 -2.25 1.11
N THR A 176 -14.85 -3.43 1.40
CA THR A 176 -13.92 -4.13 0.50
C THR A 176 -14.61 -4.48 -0.82
N ALA A 177 -15.82 -5.03 -0.79
CA ALA A 177 -16.58 -5.35 -2.00
C ALA A 177 -16.83 -4.10 -2.87
N LEU A 178 -17.19 -2.97 -2.24
CA LEU A 178 -17.39 -1.71 -2.95
C LEU A 178 -16.07 -1.17 -3.52
N ALA A 179 -14.97 -1.25 -2.77
CA ALA A 179 -13.64 -0.84 -3.25
C ALA A 179 -13.18 -1.69 -4.43
N THR A 180 -13.40 -3.01 -4.39
CA THR A 180 -13.13 -3.93 -5.50
C THR A 180 -13.99 -3.59 -6.71
N LEU A 181 -15.28 -3.31 -6.51
CA LEU A 181 -16.19 -2.93 -7.58
C LEU A 181 -15.77 -1.63 -8.26
N ILE A 182 -15.48 -0.58 -7.47
CA ILE A 182 -14.98 0.70 -7.99
C ILE A 182 -13.65 0.48 -8.73
N GLY A 183 -12.78 -0.34 -8.15
CA GLY A 183 -11.50 -0.73 -8.72
C GLY A 183 -11.61 -1.37 -10.11
N ALA A 184 -12.68 -2.13 -10.37
CA ALA A 184 -12.93 -2.75 -11.67
C ALA A 184 -13.29 -1.75 -12.78
N PHE A 185 -13.67 -0.51 -12.43
CA PHE A 185 -13.95 0.56 -13.39
C PHE A 185 -12.78 1.55 -13.55
N VAL A 186 -11.65 1.30 -12.87
CA VAL A 186 -10.47 2.15 -13.00
C VAL A 186 -9.80 1.87 -14.36
N PRO A 187 -9.46 2.91 -15.16
CA PRO A 187 -8.80 2.72 -16.45
C PRO A 187 -7.41 2.09 -16.33
N ASP A 188 -6.99 1.36 -17.37
CA ASP A 188 -5.70 0.63 -17.43
C ASP A 188 -4.45 1.53 -17.24
N GLY A 189 -4.58 2.84 -17.48
CA GLY A 189 -3.50 3.81 -17.27
C GLY A 189 -3.25 4.23 -15.82
N VAL A 190 -4.09 3.77 -14.87
CA VAL A 190 -3.93 4.06 -13.45
C VAL A 190 -3.30 2.83 -12.78
N PRO A 191 -2.16 2.98 -12.08
CA PRO A 191 -1.45 1.86 -11.44
C PRO A 191 -2.20 1.37 -10.20
N PHE A 192 -3.32 0.69 -10.42
CA PHE A 192 -4.20 0.16 -9.41
C PHE A 192 -4.25 -1.36 -9.52
N VAL A 193 -3.67 -2.05 -8.53
CA VAL A 193 -3.59 -3.51 -8.51
C VAL A 193 -4.39 -4.05 -7.33
N LEU A 194 -5.41 -4.86 -7.65
CA LEU A 194 -6.22 -5.57 -6.67
C LEU A 194 -5.56 -6.90 -6.32
N GLU A 195 -4.66 -6.89 -5.35
CA GLU A 195 -4.17 -8.11 -4.73
C GLU A 195 -4.94 -8.43 -3.45
N PRO A 196 -5.14 -9.72 -3.12
CA PRO A 196 -5.78 -10.11 -1.87
C PRO A 196 -5.11 -9.48 -0.64
N LEU A 197 -3.78 -9.37 -0.63
CA LEU A 197 -3.04 -8.83 0.51
C LEU A 197 -3.24 -7.32 0.68
N THR A 198 -3.24 -6.55 -0.42
CA THR A 198 -3.47 -5.10 -0.40
C THR A 198 -4.93 -4.73 -0.16
N SER A 199 -5.86 -5.67 -0.35
CA SER A 199 -7.30 -5.48 -0.14
C SER A 199 -7.77 -5.96 1.25
N VAL A 200 -7.33 -7.14 1.68
CA VAL A 200 -7.77 -7.77 2.95
C VAL A 200 -6.97 -7.25 4.14
N GLY A 201 -5.69 -6.91 3.96
CA GLY A 201 -4.83 -6.40 5.04
C GLY A 201 -5.42 -5.17 5.74
N PRO A 202 -5.77 -4.08 5.02
CA PRO A 202 -6.42 -2.91 5.61
C PRO A 202 -7.75 -3.21 6.29
N ALA A 203 -8.56 -4.11 5.73
CA ALA A 203 -9.83 -4.51 6.32
C ALA A 203 -9.64 -5.21 7.67
N ALA A 204 -8.65 -6.10 7.78
CA ALA A 204 -8.30 -6.76 9.04
C ALA A 204 -7.82 -5.75 10.09
N VAL A 205 -6.95 -4.79 9.71
CA VAL A 205 -6.49 -3.72 10.60
C VAL A 205 -7.67 -2.89 11.12
N MET A 206 -8.61 -2.52 10.24
CA MET A 206 -9.81 -1.77 10.60
C MET A 206 -10.71 -2.52 11.60
N ILE A 207 -10.90 -3.83 11.40
CA ILE A 207 -11.66 -4.67 12.34
C ILE A 207 -10.97 -4.68 13.71
N VAL A 208 -9.65 -4.90 13.76
CA VAL A 208 -8.88 -4.91 15.02
C VAL A 208 -9.00 -3.58 15.74
N LEU A 209 -8.76 -2.46 15.04
CA LEU A 209 -8.87 -1.11 15.62
C LEU A 209 -10.30 -0.83 16.10
N GLY A 210 -11.32 -1.24 15.33
CA GLY A 210 -12.71 -1.07 15.71
C GLY A 210 -13.12 -1.88 16.93
N VAL A 211 -12.65 -3.12 17.05
CA VAL A 211 -12.88 -3.97 18.23
C VAL A 211 -12.21 -3.37 19.47
N VAL A 212 -10.99 -2.85 19.34
CA VAL A 212 -10.31 -2.13 20.42
C VAL A 212 -11.12 -0.90 20.84
N GLY A 213 -11.58 -0.09 19.87
CA GLY A 213 -12.43 1.07 20.12
C GLY A 213 -13.74 0.70 20.86
N ALA A 214 -14.45 -0.33 20.38
CA ALA A 214 -15.67 -0.83 21.00
C ALA A 214 -15.42 -1.34 22.42
N ALA A 215 -14.35 -2.11 22.66
CA ALA A 215 -13.99 -2.63 23.97
C ALA A 215 -13.74 -1.51 24.98
N LEU A 216 -13.03 -0.46 24.58
CA LEU A 216 -12.76 0.71 25.43
C LEU A 216 -14.06 1.45 25.78
N SER A 217 -14.96 1.64 24.81
CA SER A 217 -16.26 2.28 25.02
C SER A 217 -17.15 1.51 25.99
N VAL A 218 -17.30 0.19 25.80
CA VAL A 218 -18.14 -0.65 26.65
C VAL A 218 -17.55 -0.79 28.06
N ARG A 219 -16.22 -0.94 28.19
CA ARG A 219 -15.56 -0.99 29.50
C ARG A 219 -15.79 0.29 30.31
N ARG A 220 -15.75 1.47 29.67
CA ARG A 220 -15.96 2.75 30.35
C ARG A 220 -17.36 2.87 30.96
N ILE A 221 -18.39 2.38 30.28
CA ILE A 221 -19.79 2.50 30.72
C ILE A 221 -20.15 1.41 31.73
N THR A 222 -19.68 0.18 31.54
CA THR A 222 -19.94 -0.93 32.47
C THR A 222 -19.24 -0.78 33.83
N ALA A 223 -18.20 0.05 33.92
CA ALA A 223 -17.51 0.42 35.14
C ALA A 223 -18.26 1.44 36.01
N VAL A 224 -19.31 2.09 35.49
CA VAL A 224 -20.14 3.02 36.27
C VAL A 224 -21.10 2.23 37.16
N ASP A 225 -21.19 2.64 38.43
CA ASP A 225 -22.02 1.99 39.44
C ASP A 225 -23.51 2.11 39.09
N PRO A 226 -24.28 1.00 38.99
CA PRO A 226 -25.70 1.05 38.66
C PRO A 226 -26.54 1.89 39.65
N LEU A 227 -26.07 2.08 40.88
CA LEU A 227 -26.77 2.91 41.88
C LEU A 227 -26.74 4.41 41.56
N THR A 228 -25.72 4.92 40.86
CA THR A 228 -25.69 6.32 40.40
C THR A 228 -26.52 6.53 39.13
N ALA A 229 -26.64 5.51 38.26
CA ALA A 229 -27.41 5.60 37.01
C ALA A 229 -28.94 5.63 37.24
N LEU A 230 -29.44 4.97 38.28
CA LEU A 230 -30.87 4.99 38.64
C LEU A 230 -31.24 6.18 39.54
N GLY A 231 -30.28 6.78 40.25
CA GLY A 231 -30.50 7.94 41.11
C GLY A 231 -30.63 9.28 40.37
N SER A 232 -30.10 9.38 39.14
CA SER A 232 -30.14 10.62 38.33
C SER A 232 -31.37 10.76 37.42
N ALA A 233 -32.29 9.79 37.44
CA ALA A 233 -33.52 9.80 36.63
C ALA A 233 -34.74 10.34 37.41
N ARG A 234 -34.52 11.12 38.47
CA ARG A 234 -35.58 11.83 39.20
C ARG A 234 -35.43 13.33 39.07
#